data_AF-A0AA43W8G8-F1
#
_entry.id   AF-A0AA43W8G8-F1
#
_cell.length_a   1.000
_cell.length_b   1.000
_cell.length_c   1.000
_cell.angle_alpha   90.00
_cell.angle_beta   90.00
_cell.angle_gamma   90.00
#
_symmetry.space_group_name_H-M   'P 1'
#
loop_
_entity.id
_entity.type
_entity.pdbx_description
1 polymer ?
#
loop_
_entity_poly.entity_id
_entity_poly.type
_entity_poly.pdbx_seq_one_letter_code
_entity_poly.pdbx_strand_id
1 'polypeptide(L)' 'MKKKTVLKLLFIASCLVAMYSLFYSHETNTLDSLAFQNIEALAQSENDAGAYCYGIGSVDCRGHKVEYKISGYSLE' A
#
# COMPACT_ATOMS: atom_id res chain seq x y z
N MET A 1 21.81 -47.78 -6.29
CA MET A 1 20.52 -47.22 -6.77
C MET A 1 19.72 -46.50 -5.68
N LYS A 2 19.67 -47.00 -4.43
CA LYS A 2 18.85 -46.42 -3.34
C LYS A 2 19.15 -44.96 -2.97
N LYS A 3 20.43 -44.55 -2.86
CA LYS A 3 20.81 -43.16 -2.47
C LYS A 3 20.35 -42.09 -3.47
N LYS A 4 20.40 -42.37 -4.77
CA LYS A 4 19.93 -41.43 -5.83
C LYS A 4 18.41 -41.26 -5.80
N THR A 5 17.66 -42.32 -5.47
CA THR A 5 16.21 -42.27 -5.31
C THR A 5 15.80 -41.49 -4.05
N VAL A 6 16.49 -41.69 -2.93
CA VAL A 6 16.24 -40.94 -1.68
C VAL A 6 16.50 -39.44 -1.87
N LEU A 7 17.57 -39.06 -2.58
CA LEU A 7 17.87 -37.66 -2.86
C LEU A 7 16.78 -36.98 -3.71
N LYS A 8 16.24 -37.68 -4.72
CA LYS A 8 15.12 -37.18 -5.53
C LYS A 8 13.86 -36.98 -4.70
N LEU A 9 13.56 -37.91 -3.80
CA LEU A 9 12.38 -37.80 -2.91
C LEU A 9 12.51 -36.62 -1.93
N LEU A 10 13.69 -36.42 -1.36
CA LEU A 10 13.96 -35.26 -0.49
C LEU A 10 13.79 -33.93 -1.21
N PHE A 11 14.25 -33.85 -2.45
CA PHE A 11 14.09 -32.63 -3.26
C PHE A 11 12.61 -32.33 -3.54
N ILE A 12 11.83 -33.35 -3.93
CA ILE A 12 10.38 -33.20 -4.17
C ILE A 12 9.65 -32.77 -2.88
N ALA A 13 9.97 -33.40 -1.75
CA ALA A 13 9.38 -33.03 -0.46
C ALA A 13 9.70 -31.59 -0.06
N SER A 14 10.95 -31.15 -0.27
CA SER A 14 11.36 -29.76 -0.03
C SER A 14 10.60 -28.76 -0.89
N CYS A 15 10.45 -29.04 -2.20
CA CYS A 15 9.67 -28.20 -3.10
C CYS A 15 8.20 -28.10 -2.68
N LEU A 16 7.59 -29.21 -2.25
CA LEU A 16 6.20 -29.20 -1.77
C LEU A 16 6.02 -28.36 -0.51
N VAL A 17 6.95 -28.46 0.45
CA VAL A 17 6.92 -27.66 1.69
C VAL A 17 7.09 -26.17 1.38
N ALA A 18 8.00 -25.82 0.47
CA ALA A 18 8.21 -24.43 0.06
C ALA A 18 6.97 -23.84 -0.62
N MET A 19 6.34 -24.58 -1.55
CA MET A 19 5.10 -24.13 -2.20
C MET A 19 3.95 -23.99 -1.21
N TYR A 20 3.79 -24.93 -0.28
CA TYR A 20 2.77 -24.85 0.77
C TYR A 20 2.97 -23.64 1.68
N SER A 21 4.23 -23.38 2.07
CA SER A 21 4.58 -22.24 2.91
C SER A 21 4.32 -20.91 2.19
N LEU A 22 4.69 -20.79 0.92
CA LEU A 22 4.45 -19.58 0.11
C LEU A 22 2.96 -19.31 -0.11
N PHE A 23 2.16 -20.36 -0.31
CA PHE A 23 0.71 -20.24 -0.47
C PHE A 23 0.03 -19.82 0.84
N TYR A 24 0.49 -20.34 1.98
CA TYR A 24 -0.08 -20.02 3.29
C TYR A 24 0.47 -18.70 3.87
N SER A 25 1.68 -18.30 3.49
CA SER A 25 2.27 -17.01 3.88
C SER A 25 1.70 -15.83 3.10
N HIS A 26 0.71 -16.06 2.23
CA HIS A 26 0.02 -14.99 1.49
C HIS A 26 -1.01 -14.25 2.37
N GLU A 27 -0.74 -14.10 3.68
CA GLU A 27 -1.31 -13.04 4.52
C GLU A 27 -0.56 -11.73 4.23
N THR A 28 -0.66 -11.26 3.00
CA THR A 28 -0.44 -9.86 2.69
C THR A 28 -1.77 -9.14 2.93
N ASN A 29 -1.73 -7.89 3.41
CA ASN A 29 -2.81 -6.88 3.43
C ASN A 29 -3.28 -6.36 4.80
N THR A 30 -2.83 -6.87 5.96
CA THR A 30 -3.24 -6.29 7.26
C THR A 30 -2.36 -5.11 7.70
N LEU A 31 -1.06 -5.13 7.36
CA LEU A 31 -0.14 -4.01 7.64
C LEU A 31 -0.39 -2.80 6.73
N ASP A 32 -0.91 -3.04 5.53
CA ASP A 32 -1.13 -2.01 4.51
C ASP A 32 -2.31 -1.12 4.89
N SER A 33 -3.41 -1.72 5.39
CA SER A 33 -4.60 -0.98 5.79
C SER A 33 -4.32 -0.01 6.95
N LEU A 34 -3.57 -0.42 7.97
CA LEU A 34 -3.24 0.44 9.10
C LEU A 34 -2.22 1.52 8.72
N ALA A 35 -1.26 1.20 7.84
CA ALA A 35 -0.32 2.18 7.32
C ALA A 35 -1.03 3.25 6.49
N PHE A 36 -1.95 2.87 5.60
CA PHE A 36 -2.74 3.83 4.81
C PHE A 36 -3.68 4.67 5.67
N GLN A 37 -4.34 4.08 6.67
CA GLN A 37 -5.21 4.84 7.58
C GLN A 37 -4.43 5.91 8.37
N ASN A 38 -3.20 5.64 8.79
CA ASN A 38 -2.36 6.64 9.46
C ASN A 38 -1.90 7.76 8.51
N ILE A 39 -1.59 7.42 7.26
CA ILE A 39 -1.23 8.40 6.22
C ILE A 39 -2.44 9.28 5.88
N GLU A 40 -3.62 8.68 5.75
CA GLU A 40 -4.86 9.39 5.47
C GLU A 40 -5.31 10.24 6.66
N ALA A 41 -5.20 9.75 7.90
CA ALA A 41 -5.48 10.52 9.11
C ALA A 41 -4.56 11.75 9.26
N LEU A 42 -3.30 11.64 8.85
CA LEU A 42 -2.36 12.77 8.84
C LEU A 42 -2.77 13.85 7.82
N ALA A 43 -3.38 13.45 6.68
CA ALA A 43 -3.86 14.36 5.65
C ALA A 43 -5.32 14.82 5.86
N GLN A 44 -6.09 14.14 6.72
CA GLN A 44 -7.52 14.41 6.95
C GLN A 44 -7.77 15.77 7.61
N SER A 45 -6.78 16.31 8.33
CA SER A 45 -6.87 17.65 8.95
C SER A 45 -6.59 18.80 7.98
N GLU A 46 -6.25 18.53 6.71
CA GLU A 46 -6.22 19.55 5.67
C GLU A 46 -7.65 19.85 5.22
N ASN A 47 -8.41 20.53 6.08
CA ASN A 47 -9.75 20.96 5.74
C ASN A 47 -9.67 22.04 4.66
N ASP A 48 -9.84 21.62 3.41
CA ASP A 48 -9.87 22.49 2.25
C ASP A 48 -11.05 23.45 2.24
N ALA A 49 -11.94 23.46 3.24
CA ALA A 49 -13.12 24.34 3.33
C ALA A 49 -12.82 25.85 3.20
N GLY A 50 -11.58 26.29 3.43
CA GLY A 50 -11.12 27.66 3.17
C GLY A 50 -10.27 27.86 1.90
N ALA A 51 -9.96 26.79 1.16
CA ALA A 51 -9.08 26.86 0.00
C ALA A 51 -9.76 27.51 -1.22
N TYR A 52 -9.08 28.43 -1.88
CA TYR A 52 -9.46 29.01 -3.17
C TYR A 52 -8.80 28.24 -4.31
N CYS A 53 -9.59 27.79 -5.29
CA CYS A 53 -9.14 26.99 -6.43
C CYS A 53 -9.21 27.84 -7.72
N TYR A 54 -8.11 27.94 -8.48
CA TYR A 54 -8.04 28.73 -9.71
C TYR A 54 -7.45 27.96 -10.89
N GLY A 55 -8.04 28.14 -12.07
CA GLY A 55 -7.59 27.54 -13.32
C GLY A 55 -8.00 26.07 -13.47
N ILE A 56 -7.66 25.49 -14.62
CA ILE A 56 -7.82 24.06 -14.91
C ILE A 56 -6.40 23.49 -14.97
N GLY A 57 -6.12 22.48 -14.15
CA GLY A 57 -4.77 21.94 -14.01
C GLY A 57 -4.76 20.53 -13.45
N SER A 58 -3.73 20.18 -12.69
CA SER A 58 -3.55 18.84 -12.11
C SER A 58 -3.56 18.82 -10.57
N VAL A 59 -3.60 19.98 -9.93
CA VAL A 59 -3.62 20.12 -8.46
C VAL A 59 -5.01 19.76 -7.95
N ASP A 60 -5.10 18.87 -6.97
CA ASP A 60 -6.37 18.54 -6.34
C ASP A 60 -6.83 19.67 -5.41
N CYS A 61 -8.05 20.14 -5.60
CA CYS A 61 -8.71 21.13 -4.75
C CYS A 61 -10.17 20.70 -4.58
N ARG A 62 -10.48 20.09 -3.42
CA ARG A 62 -11.82 19.56 -3.10
C ARG A 62 -12.38 18.60 -4.16
N GLY A 63 -11.55 17.75 -4.75
CA GLY A 63 -11.95 16.81 -5.80
C GLY A 63 -12.03 17.39 -7.21
N HIS A 64 -11.66 18.66 -7.39
CA HIS A 64 -11.47 19.29 -8.71
C HIS A 64 -9.98 19.44 -9.04
N LYS A 65 -9.63 19.34 -10.33
CA LYS A 65 -8.25 19.52 -10.80
C LYS A 65 -8.02 20.94 -11.31
N VAL A 66 -7.19 21.69 -10.61
CA VAL A 66 -6.93 23.13 -10.85
C VAL A 66 -5.43 23.42 -11.00
N GLU A 67 -5.08 24.63 -11.42
CA GLU A 67 -3.68 25.05 -11.57
C GLU A 67 -3.12 25.58 -10.24
N TYR A 68 -3.95 26.32 -9.48
CA TYR A 68 -3.58 26.89 -8.19
C TYR A 68 -4.60 26.55 -7.11
N LYS A 69 -4.11 26.11 -5.96
CA LYS A 69 -4.85 25.98 -4.70
C LYS A 69 -4.21 26.90 -3.67
N ILE A 70 -4.97 27.86 -3.15
CA ILE A 70 -4.51 28.81 -2.13
C ILE A 70 -5.27 28.51 -0.84
N SER A 71 -4.55 28.05 0.19
CA SER A 71 -5.09 27.81 1.52
C SER A 71 -4.32 28.62 2.57
N GLY A 72 -5.02 29.03 3.63
CA GLY A 72 -4.38 29.57 4.83
C GLY A 72 -3.91 28.44 5.72
N TYR A 73 -2.62 28.42 6.08
CA TYR A 73 -2.09 27.48 7.07
C TYR A 73 -2.12 28.13 8.46
N SER A 74 -2.69 27.44 9.44
CA SER A 74 -2.41 27.71 10.86
C SER A 74 -1.26 26.78 11.25
N LEU A 75 -0.08 27.32 11.54
CA LEU A 75 1.00 26.56 12.17
C LEU A 75 0.72 26.58 13.68
N GLU A 76 -0.01 25.58 14.16
CA GLU A 76 0.00 25.23 15.59
C GLU A 76 1.25 24.41 15.93
#